data_AF-A0A948U9Z4-F1
#
_entry.id   AF-A0A948U9Z4-F1
#
_cell.length_a   1.000
_cell.length_b   1.000
_cell.length_c   1.000
_cell.angle_alpha   90.00
_cell.angle_beta   90.00
_cell.angle_gamma   90.00
#
_symmetry.space_group_name_H-M   'P 1'
#
loop_
_entity.id
_entity.type
_entity.pdbx_description
1 polymer ?
#
loop_
_entity_poly.entity_id
_entity_poly.type
_entity_poly.pdbx_seq_one_letter_code
_entity_poly.pdbx_strand_id
1 'polypeptide(L)'
;MKQNPLAAVCIFFCLGIWTAKLVHIPLFFVYVSCGLFLLTALVSLKKQLLFSLSFSAALFLAGFLHLENAQTYPPNHISNFVSDNPQKVYARGKVVSGPEASQTFYHTKKTTFTFILLGERAALSQDTKGLFVNTGTIHILPLQSRRKYSLSSQSSLTL
;
A
#
# COMPACT_ATOMS: atom_id res chain seq x y z
N MET A 1 -1.23 -3.61 42.54
CA MET A 1 -1.64 -3.68 41.12
C MET A 1 -0.74 -4.67 40.41
N LYS A 2 -1.29 -5.76 39.83
CA LYS A 2 -0.51 -6.70 39.00
C LYS A 2 -0.09 -5.96 37.73
N GLN A 3 1.21 -5.80 37.52
CA GLN A 3 1.73 -5.24 36.27
C GLN A 3 1.63 -6.32 35.20
N ASN A 4 0.95 -6.01 34.09
CA ASN A 4 0.87 -6.88 32.92
C ASN A 4 2.04 -6.51 32.00
N PRO A 5 3.16 -7.25 31.99
CA PRO A 5 4.35 -6.87 31.22
C PRO A 5 4.06 -6.78 29.71
N LEU A 6 3.13 -7.60 29.23
CA LEU A 6 2.64 -7.55 27.85
C LEU A 6 2.03 -6.20 27.47
N ALA A 7 1.31 -5.55 28.40
CA ALA A 7 0.69 -4.25 28.12
C ALA A 7 1.77 -3.17 27.94
N ALA A 8 2.81 -3.17 28.75
CA ALA A 8 3.93 -2.24 28.61
C ALA A 8 4.65 -2.42 27.27
N VAL A 9 4.92 -3.67 26.88
CA VAL A 9 5.52 -4.01 25.56
C VAL A 9 4.67 -3.46 24.42
N CYS A 10 3.35 -3.71 24.43
CA CYS A 10 2.44 -3.20 23.40
C CYS A 10 2.42 -1.66 23.35
N ILE A 11 2.44 -0.98 24.50
CA ILE A 11 2.43 0.49 24.55
C ILE A 11 3.68 1.06 23.87
N PHE A 12 4.87 0.57 24.21
CA PHE A 12 6.12 1.05 23.59
C PHE A 12 6.16 0.77 22.08
N PHE A 13 5.71 -0.41 21.66
CA PHE A 13 5.65 -0.77 20.25
C PHE A 13 4.68 0.14 19.47
N CYS A 14 3.47 0.37 19.98
CA CYS A 14 2.47 1.26 19.38
C CYS A 14 2.96 2.72 19.33
N LEU A 15 3.67 3.19 20.36
CA LEU A 15 4.30 4.52 20.36
C LEU A 15 5.35 4.64 19.26
N GLY A 16 6.11 3.57 18.99
CA GLY A 16 7.06 3.51 17.87
C GLY A 16 6.36 3.70 16.52
N ILE A 17 5.29 2.96 16.28
CA ILE A 17 4.46 3.09 15.06
C ILE A 17 3.91 4.51 14.91
N TRP A 18 3.39 5.09 16.00
CA TRP A 18 2.83 6.44 15.96
C TRP A 18 3.91 7.48 15.62
N THR A 19 5.10 7.34 16.21
CA THR A 19 6.22 8.27 15.98
C THR A 19 6.77 8.18 14.57
N ALA A 20 6.81 6.98 13.96
CA ALA A 20 7.24 6.80 12.57
C ALA A 20 6.41 7.63 11.58
N LYS A 21 5.12 7.86 11.87
CA LYS A 21 4.27 8.74 11.04
C LYS A 21 4.67 10.21 11.08
N LEU A 22 5.36 10.65 12.13
CA LEU A 22 5.69 12.05 12.38
C LEU A 22 7.10 12.40 11.91
N VAL A 23 8.01 11.43 11.86
CA VAL A 23 9.44 11.66 11.64
C VAL A 23 9.95 10.83 10.47
N HIS A 24 10.45 11.49 9.44
CA HIS A 24 11.15 10.83 8.34
C HIS A 24 12.63 10.65 8.68
N ILE A 25 12.98 9.51 9.26
CA ILE A 25 14.37 9.13 9.55
C ILE A 25 14.81 8.08 8.52
N PRO A 26 16.02 8.17 7.94
CA PRO A 26 16.53 7.11 7.07
C PRO A 26 16.57 5.76 7.80
N LEU A 27 15.92 4.75 7.21
CA LEU A 27 15.74 3.41 7.77
C LEU A 27 17.02 2.80 8.34
N PHE A 28 18.15 3.01 7.68
CA PHE A 28 19.45 2.48 8.10
C PHE A 28 19.83 2.88 9.54
N PHE A 29 19.62 4.15 9.93
CA PHE A 29 19.95 4.61 11.28
C PHE A 29 19.09 3.96 12.35
N VAL A 30 17.81 3.73 12.04
CA VAL A 30 16.85 3.08 12.95
C VAL A 30 17.20 1.60 13.13
N TYR A 31 17.58 0.90 12.06
CA TYR A 31 18.05 -0.49 12.13
C TYR A 31 19.30 -0.64 13.01
N VAL A 32 20.33 0.17 12.79
CA VAL A 32 21.57 0.12 13.57
C VAL A 32 21.29 0.40 15.04
N SER A 33 20.49 1.44 15.32
CA SER A 33 20.12 1.80 16.70
C SER A 33 19.33 0.69 17.39
N CYS A 34 18.35 0.09 16.71
CA CYS A 34 17.56 -1.02 17.22
C CYS A 34 18.46 -2.22 17.57
N GLY A 35 19.41 -2.56 16.69
CA GLY A 35 20.39 -3.61 16.94
C GLY A 35 21.28 -3.31 18.16
N LEU A 36 21.78 -2.08 18.29
CA LEU A 36 22.59 -1.65 19.43
C LEU A 36 21.84 -1.73 20.76
N PHE A 37 20.58 -1.28 20.81
CA PHE A 37 19.77 -1.37 22.03
C PHE A 37 19.44 -2.82 22.39
N LEU A 38 19.19 -3.68 21.40
CA LEU A 38 18.94 -5.10 21.63
C LEU A 38 20.20 -5.81 22.15
N LEU A 39 21.37 -5.53 21.58
CA LEU A 39 22.65 -6.02 22.09
C LEU A 39 22.91 -5.52 23.52
N THR A 40 22.66 -4.24 23.79
CA THR A 40 22.82 -3.66 25.13
C THR A 40 21.88 -4.32 26.14
N ALA A 41 20.64 -4.62 25.74
CA ALA A 41 19.69 -5.37 26.56
C ALA A 41 20.24 -6.77 26.88
N LEU A 42 20.73 -7.51 25.88
CA LEU A 42 21.30 -8.86 26.08
C LEU A 42 22.50 -8.86 27.03
N VAL A 43 23.42 -7.91 26.89
CA VAL A 43 24.58 -7.78 27.81
C VAL A 43 24.14 -7.38 29.22
N SER A 44 23.04 -6.63 29.33
CA SER A 44 22.55 -6.07 30.59
C SER A 44 21.55 -6.96 31.33
N LEU A 45 21.41 -8.25 30.98
CA LEU A 45 20.45 -9.17 31.62
C LEU A 45 20.57 -9.24 33.15
N LYS A 46 21.78 -9.03 33.70
CA LYS A 46 22.02 -8.99 35.16
C LYS A 46 21.61 -7.66 35.81
N LYS A 47 21.47 -6.58 35.04
CA LYS A 47 21.16 -5.21 35.49
C LYS A 47 19.73 -4.86 35.11
N GLN A 48 18.77 -5.20 35.98
CA GLN A 48 17.32 -5.13 35.71
C GLN A 48 16.87 -3.77 35.12
N LEU A 49 17.35 -2.64 35.65
CA LEU A 49 16.98 -1.32 35.16
C LEU A 49 17.49 -1.05 33.75
N LEU A 50 18.78 -1.29 33.50
CA LEU A 50 19.41 -1.05 32.19
C LEU A 50 18.84 -1.99 31.12
N PHE A 51 18.57 -3.25 31.50
CA PHE A 51 17.84 -4.20 30.66
C PHE A 51 16.46 -3.65 30.26
N SER A 52 15.65 -3.26 31.24
CA SER A 52 14.28 -2.79 30.99
C SER A 52 14.25 -1.55 30.08
N LEU A 53 15.14 -0.58 30.32
CA LEU A 53 15.25 0.62 29.51
C LEU A 53 15.69 0.30 28.07
N SER A 54 16.75 -0.49 27.91
CA SER A 54 17.30 -0.84 26.59
C SER A 54 16.30 -1.68 25.79
N PHE A 55 15.63 -2.64 26.44
CA PHE A 55 14.61 -3.48 25.81
C PHE A 55 13.37 -2.67 25.41
N SER A 56 12.91 -1.73 26.25
CA SER A 56 11.79 -0.84 25.92
C SER A 56 12.13 0.06 24.73
N ALA A 57 13.35 0.61 24.67
CA ALA A 57 13.85 1.37 23.53
C ALA A 57 13.92 0.52 22.25
N ALA A 58 14.41 -0.72 22.35
CA ALA A 58 14.44 -1.65 21.21
C ALA A 58 13.02 -1.97 20.69
N LEU A 59 12.05 -2.19 21.58
CA LEU A 59 10.65 -2.42 21.20
C LEU A 59 10.00 -1.21 20.52
N PHE A 60 10.29 -0.01 21.02
CA PHE A 60 9.86 1.23 20.38
C PHE A 60 10.42 1.34 18.96
N LEU A 61 11.73 1.12 18.78
CA LEU A 61 12.37 1.16 17.46
C LEU A 61 11.88 0.03 16.54
N ALA A 62 11.57 -1.15 17.07
CA ALA A 62 10.96 -2.24 16.31
C ALA A 62 9.57 -1.85 15.79
N GLY A 63 8.76 -1.17 16.61
CA GLY A 63 7.47 -0.60 16.18
C GLY A 63 7.63 0.45 15.09
N PHE A 64 8.63 1.33 15.23
CA PHE A 64 8.98 2.32 14.21
C PHE A 64 9.33 1.65 12.88
N LEU A 65 10.23 0.66 12.89
CA LEU A 65 10.67 -0.08 11.71
C LEU A 65 9.54 -0.86 11.03
N HIS A 66 8.58 -1.37 11.82
CA HIS A 66 7.46 -2.14 11.28
C HIS A 66 6.60 -1.31 10.31
N LEU A 67 6.33 -0.05 10.62
CA LEU A 67 5.53 0.81 9.76
C LEU A 67 6.27 1.17 8.47
N GLU A 68 7.52 1.62 8.58
CA GLU A 68 8.34 1.99 7.42
C GLU A 68 8.56 0.82 6.47
N ASN A 69 8.80 -0.38 7.01
CA ASN A 69 8.95 -1.58 6.19
C ASN A 69 7.63 -1.97 5.51
N ALA A 70 6.49 -1.79 6.17
CA ALA A 70 5.17 -2.04 5.57
C ALA A 70 4.81 -1.05 4.45
N GLN A 71 5.44 0.12 4.42
CA GLN A 71 5.27 1.14 3.38
C GLN A 71 6.26 0.98 2.22
N THR A 72 7.29 0.14 2.37
CA THR A 72 8.26 -0.11 1.31
C THR A 72 7.68 -1.12 0.32
N TYR A 73 7.17 -0.62 -0.79
CA TYR A 73 6.66 -1.47 -1.87
C TYR A 73 7.80 -2.12 -2.66
N PRO A 74 7.65 -3.39 -3.12
CA PRO A 74 8.60 -3.96 -4.07
C PRO A 74 8.61 -3.11 -5.36
N PRO A 75 9.72 -3.08 -6.12
CA PRO A 75 9.87 -2.20 -7.28
C PRO A 75 8.75 -2.38 -8.33
N ASN A 76 8.21 -3.60 -8.43
CA ASN A 76 7.14 -3.95 -9.38
C ASN A 76 5.72 -3.76 -8.81
N HIS A 77 5.54 -3.10 -7.67
CA HIS A 77 4.21 -2.87 -7.09
C HIS A 77 3.46 -1.78 -7.85
N ILE A 78 2.16 -1.98 -8.10
CA ILE A 78 1.33 -1.02 -8.85
C ILE A 78 1.30 0.37 -8.20
N SER A 79 1.39 0.47 -6.88
CA SER A 79 1.47 1.76 -6.17
C SER A 79 2.65 2.62 -6.61
N ASN A 80 3.74 2.04 -7.13
CA ASN A 80 4.88 2.80 -7.64
C ASN A 80 4.59 3.45 -9.00
N PHE A 81 3.54 2.99 -9.71
CA PHE A 81 3.15 3.47 -11.03
C PHE A 81 1.85 4.30 -11.00
N VAL A 82 1.11 4.24 -9.90
CA VAL A 82 -0.13 5.01 -9.72
C VAL A 82 0.21 6.30 -9.01
N SER A 83 -0.11 7.43 -9.64
CA SER A 83 0.04 8.75 -9.03
C SER A 83 -0.84 8.88 -7.79
N ASP A 84 -0.33 9.47 -6.70
CA ASP A 84 -1.10 9.74 -5.47
C ASP A 84 -2.37 10.56 -5.71
N ASN A 85 -2.31 11.41 -6.75
CA ASN A 85 -3.45 12.19 -7.20
C ASN A 85 -4.20 11.41 -8.28
N PRO A 86 -5.41 10.89 -8.00
CA PRO A 86 -6.17 10.14 -8.99
C PRO A 86 -6.51 11.07 -10.16
N GLN A 87 -5.90 10.83 -11.32
CA GLN A 87 -6.26 11.52 -12.55
C GLN A 87 -7.47 10.84 -13.17
N LYS A 88 -8.50 11.64 -13.48
CA LYS A 88 -9.63 11.16 -14.28
C LYS A 88 -9.13 10.92 -15.70
N VAL A 89 -9.08 9.65 -16.11
CA VAL A 89 -8.77 9.29 -17.49
C VAL A 89 -10.08 8.96 -18.20
N TYR A 90 -10.34 9.65 -19.31
CA TYR A 90 -11.45 9.33 -20.19
C TYR A 90 -10.96 8.35 -21.26
N ALA A 91 -11.55 7.16 -21.28
CA ALA A 91 -11.27 6.14 -22.29
C ALA A 91 -12.43 6.08 -23.28
N ARG A 92 -12.13 6.23 -24.57
CA ARG A 92 -13.06 5.98 -25.67
C ARG A 92 -12.61 4.70 -26.39
N GLY A 93 -13.56 3.81 -26.70
CA GLY A 93 -13.27 2.54 -27.35
C GLY A 93 -14.48 1.93 -28.01
N LYS A 94 -14.26 0.88 -28.79
CA LYS A 94 -15.34 0.08 -29.40
C LYS A 94 -15.57 -1.16 -28.53
N VAL A 95 -16.81 -1.37 -28.13
CA VAL A 95 -17.25 -2.62 -27.50
C VAL A 95 -17.18 -3.71 -28.56
N VAL A 96 -16.37 -4.74 -28.33
CA VAL A 96 -16.20 -5.86 -29.28
C VAL A 96 -16.95 -7.11 -28.86
N SER A 97 -17.22 -7.28 -27.57
CA SER A 97 -18.00 -8.39 -27.05
C SER A 97 -19.18 -7.89 -26.22
N GLY A 98 -20.26 -8.67 -26.21
CA GLY A 98 -21.34 -8.47 -25.26
C GLY A 98 -20.87 -8.66 -23.80
N PRO A 99 -21.70 -8.26 -22.82
CA PRO A 99 -21.42 -8.51 -21.41
C PRO A 99 -21.35 -10.01 -21.13
N GLU A 100 -20.26 -10.47 -20.52
CA GLU A 100 -20.15 -11.82 -20.00
C GLU A 100 -20.42 -11.83 -18.50
N ALA A 101 -21.46 -12.56 -18.08
CA ALA A 101 -21.77 -12.77 -16.68
C ALA A 101 -20.96 -13.97 -16.14
N SER A 102 -20.21 -13.73 -15.07
CA SER A 102 -19.45 -14.74 -14.35
C SER A 102 -19.70 -14.61 -12.85
N GLN A 103 -19.38 -15.64 -12.07
CA GLN A 103 -19.36 -15.55 -10.61
C GLN A 103 -17.91 -15.37 -10.13
N THR A 104 -17.71 -14.48 -9.15
CA THR A 104 -16.42 -14.38 -8.47
C THR A 104 -16.24 -15.53 -7.49
N PHE A 105 -15.03 -15.66 -6.93
CA PHE A 105 -14.74 -16.59 -5.84
C PHE A 105 -15.66 -16.42 -4.62
N TYR A 106 -16.24 -15.23 -4.42
CA TYR A 106 -17.16 -14.92 -3.32
C TYR A 106 -18.64 -15.05 -3.71
N HIS A 107 -18.96 -15.79 -4.78
CA HIS A 107 -20.32 -15.97 -5.31
C HIS A 107 -21.08 -14.68 -5.67
N THR A 108 -20.35 -13.57 -5.86
CA THR A 108 -20.95 -12.33 -6.35
C THR A 108 -21.00 -12.36 -7.89
N LYS A 109 -22.12 -11.90 -8.47
CA LYS A 109 -22.26 -11.75 -9.92
C LYS A 109 -21.30 -10.66 -10.41
N LYS A 110 -20.44 -10.99 -11.37
CA LYS A 110 -19.50 -10.09 -12.04
C LYS A 110 -19.83 -10.05 -13.53
N THR A 111 -20.09 -8.86 -14.05
CA THR A 111 -20.23 -8.63 -15.48
C THR A 111 -18.90 -8.09 -16.01
N THR A 112 -18.30 -8.80 -16.97
CA THR A 112 -17.07 -8.38 -17.64
C THR A 112 -17.41 -7.88 -19.04
N PHE A 113 -16.78 -6.78 -19.43
CA PHE A 113 -16.89 -6.21 -20.77
C PHE A 113 -15.49 -6.15 -21.39
N THR A 114 -15.35 -6.61 -22.63
CA THR A 114 -14.10 -6.48 -23.38
C THR A 114 -14.22 -5.29 -24.32
N PHE A 115 -13.34 -4.31 -24.12
CA PHE A 115 -13.26 -3.12 -24.97
C PHE A 115 -11.98 -3.16 -25.77
N ILE A 116 -12.06 -2.82 -27.06
CA ILE A 116 -10.88 -2.37 -27.80
C ILE A 116 -10.79 -0.87 -27.59
N LEU A 117 -9.74 -0.45 -26.88
CA LEU A 117 -9.39 0.96 -26.76
C LEU A 117 -8.88 1.44 -28.12
N LEU A 118 -9.73 2.16 -28.84
CA LEU A 118 -9.33 2.95 -30.00
C LEU A 118 -8.80 4.28 -29.47
N GLY A 119 -7.63 4.25 -28.84
CA GLY A 119 -7.01 5.46 -28.31
C GLY A 119 -6.55 6.37 -29.44
N GLU A 120 -7.04 7.61 -29.47
CA GLU A 120 -6.40 8.68 -30.23
C GLU A 120 -5.04 8.97 -29.56
N ARG A 121 -3.97 8.45 -30.18
CA ARG A 121 -2.60 8.43 -29.63
C ARG A 121 -1.94 9.82 -29.58
N ALA A 122 -2.65 10.85 -30.04
CA ALA A 122 -2.14 12.20 -30.15
C ALA A 122 -1.86 12.85 -28.78
N ALA A 123 -2.63 12.48 -27.75
CA ALA A 123 -2.55 13.10 -26.42
C ALA A 123 -1.76 12.33 -25.35
N LEU A 124 -1.16 11.18 -25.69
CA LEU A 124 -0.27 10.46 -24.75
C LEU A 124 1.06 11.22 -24.64
N SER A 125 1.51 11.47 -23.41
CA SER A 125 2.85 12.04 -23.18
C SER A 125 3.92 11.12 -23.80
N GLN A 126 5.05 11.68 -24.22
CA GLN A 126 6.11 10.88 -24.84
C GLN A 126 6.57 9.72 -23.95
N ASP A 127 6.53 9.90 -22.62
CA ASP A 127 6.91 8.87 -21.64
C ASP A 127 5.96 7.66 -21.62
N THR A 128 4.65 7.87 -21.81
CA THR A 128 3.68 6.77 -21.82
C THR A 128 3.66 6.01 -23.14
N LYS A 129 4.08 6.65 -24.25
CA LYS A 129 4.19 5.99 -25.55
C LYS A 129 5.24 4.87 -25.53
N GLY A 130 6.38 5.08 -24.88
CA GLY A 130 7.44 4.08 -24.78
C GLY A 130 7.02 2.80 -24.03
N LEU A 131 6.31 2.97 -22.91
CA LEU A 131 5.78 1.86 -22.10
C LEU A 131 4.71 1.04 -22.82
N PHE A 132 3.92 1.68 -23.69
CA PHE A 132 2.84 1.03 -24.43
C PHE A 132 3.35 0.23 -25.64
N VAL A 133 4.37 0.74 -26.35
CA VAL A 133 4.96 0.07 -27.53
C VAL A 133 5.56 -1.29 -27.18
N ASN A 134 6.13 -1.44 -25.98
CA ASN A 134 6.80 -2.68 -25.59
C ASN A 134 5.87 -3.79 -25.05
N THR A 135 4.66 -3.46 -24.62
CA THR A 135 3.79 -4.43 -23.91
C THR A 135 2.58 -4.87 -24.74
N GLY A 136 2.17 -4.09 -25.75
CA GLY A 136 1.04 -4.41 -26.63
C GLY A 136 -0.33 -4.53 -25.94
N THR A 137 -0.38 -4.32 -24.62
CA THR A 137 -1.53 -4.65 -23.78
C THR A 137 -1.62 -3.66 -22.61
N ILE A 138 -2.69 -2.85 -22.54
CA ILE A 138 -3.04 -2.14 -21.30
C ILE A 138 -3.98 -3.05 -20.51
N HIS A 139 -3.51 -3.52 -19.37
CA HIS A 139 -4.39 -4.09 -18.35
C HIS A 139 -5.06 -2.94 -17.60
N ILE A 140 -6.30 -2.58 -17.99
CA ILE A 140 -7.16 -1.76 -17.13
C ILE A 140 -7.64 -2.69 -16.01
N LEU A 141 -6.96 -2.63 -14.87
CA LEU A 141 -7.44 -3.31 -13.67
C LEU A 141 -8.69 -2.57 -13.18
N PRO A 142 -9.85 -3.25 -13.04
CA PRO A 142 -11.02 -2.62 -12.46
C PRO A 142 -10.68 -2.24 -11.02
N LEU A 143 -10.55 -0.94 -10.75
CA LEU A 143 -10.53 -0.43 -9.38
C LEU A 143 -11.90 -0.74 -8.78
N GLN A 144 -11.98 -1.76 -7.92
CA GLN A 144 -13.14 -1.95 -7.05
C GLN A 144 -13.19 -0.76 -6.08
N SER A 145 -13.82 0.33 -6.50
CA SER A 145 -14.15 1.43 -5.62
C SER A 145 -15.10 0.91 -4.57
N ARG A 146 -14.59 0.72 -3.34
CA ARG A 146 -15.37 0.31 -2.16
C ARG A 146 -16.23 1.47 -1.61
N ARG A 147 -16.47 2.52 -2.40
CA ARG A 147 -17.48 3.52 -2.08
C ARG A 147 -18.82 3.05 -2.61
N LYS A 148 -19.78 2.84 -1.70
CA LYS A 148 -21.22 2.79 -2.00
C LYS A 148 -21.63 4.14 -2.59
N TYR A 149 -21.35 4.37 -3.87
CA TYR A 149 -22.10 5.38 -4.62
C TYR A 149 -23.46 4.76 -4.92
N SER A 150 -24.52 5.41 -4.45
CA SER A 150 -25.86 5.17 -4.97
C SER A 150 -25.82 5.49 -6.46
N LEU A 151 -25.79 4.46 -7.30
CA LEU A 151 -26.00 4.58 -8.73
C LEU A 151 -27.42 5.11 -8.95
N SER A 152 -27.58 6.43 -9.02
CA SER A 152 -28.67 6.99 -9.82
C SER A 152 -28.34 6.65 -11.26
N SER A 153 -29.08 5.68 -11.79
CA SER A 153 -29.11 5.29 -13.19
C SER A 153 -29.33 6.54 -14.06
N GLN A 154 -28.25 7.10 -14.60
CA GLN A 154 -28.29 7.83 -15.86
C GLN A 154 -27.19 7.27 -16.77
N SER A 155 -27.54 6.17 -17.42
CA SER A 155 -26.92 5.76 -18.67
C SER A 155 -27.50 6.61 -19.79
N SER A 156 -26.83 7.69 -20.18
CA SER A 156 -27.04 8.31 -21.49
C SER A 156 -25.91 7.87 -22.43
N LEU A 157 -26.24 6.83 -23.20
CA LEU A 157 -25.68 6.62 -24.53
C LEU A 157 -26.36 7.65 -25.43
N THR A 158 -25.59 8.47 -26.16
CA THR A 158 -26.11 9.15 -27.34
C THR A 158 -25.04 9.08 -28.41
N LEU A 159 -25.45 8.51 -29.54
CA LEU A 159 -24.66 8.15 -30.71
C LEU A 159 -24.01 9.37 -31.36
#